data_AF-A0A8I1SY76-F1
#
_entry.id   AF-A0A8I1SY76-F1
#
_cell.length_a   1.000
_cell.length_b   1.000
_cell.length_c   1.000
_cell.angle_alpha   90.00
_cell.angle_beta   90.00
_cell.angle_gamma   90.00
#
_symmetry.space_group_name_H-M   'P 1'
#
loop_
_entity.id
_entity.type
_entity.pdbx_description
1 polymer ?
#
loop_
_entity_poly.entity_id
_entity_poly.type
_entity_poly.pdbx_seq_one_letter_code
_entity_poly.pdbx_strand_id
1 'polypeptide(L)' 'MYLGPAFLFAAFASLFYVPGFLDTPLGMLTSRQLISEGLFSIFALIALASLARSIECDPVWPWRPGFRRLLNMLLGRT' A
#
# COMPACT_ATOMS: atom_id res chain seq x y z
N MET A 1 -4.54 10.17 -8.18
CA MET A 1 -5.75 9.31 -8.12
C MET A 1 -5.32 7.88 -7.82
N TYR A 2 -5.43 7.43 -6.56
CA TYR A 2 -4.98 6.08 -6.13
C TYR A 2 -6.12 5.22 -5.55
N LEU A 3 -7.35 5.72 -5.60
CA LEU A 3 -8.52 5.06 -5.02
C LEU A 3 -8.87 3.75 -5.76
N GLY A 4 -8.76 3.73 -7.09
CA GLY A 4 -9.01 2.54 -7.90
C GLY A 4 -8.04 1.38 -7.58
N PRO A 5 -6.71 1.60 -7.63
CA PRO A 5 -5.73 0.60 -7.21
C PRO A 5 -5.92 0.13 -5.76
N ALA A 6 -6.24 1.04 -4.84
CA ALA A 6 -6.50 0.69 -3.44
C ALA A 6 -7.74 -0.19 -3.27
N PHE A 7 -8.81 0.07 -4.01
CA PHE A 7 -10.03 -0.73 -3.97
C PHE A 7 -9.82 -2.12 -4.57
N LEU A 8 -9.14 -2.20 -5.71
CA LEU A 8 -8.74 -3.47 -6.33
C LEU A 8 -7.85 -4.27 -5.38
N PHE A 9 -6.86 -3.62 -4.75
CA PHE A 9 -6.03 -4.27 -3.75
C PHE A 9 -6.83 -4.81 -2.58
N ALA A 10 -7.73 -4.02 -1.98
CA ALA A 10 -8.54 -4.46 -0.86
C ALA A 10 -9.41 -5.68 -1.21
N ALA A 11 -10.00 -5.69 -2.41
CA ALA A 11 -10.78 -6.82 -2.90
C ALA A 11 -9.93 -8.08 -3.15
N PHE A 12 -8.74 -7.93 -3.74
CA PHE A 12 -7.86 -9.09 -3.98
C PHE A 12 -7.19 -9.59 -2.70
N ALA A 13 -6.82 -8.69 -1.79
CA ALA A 13 -6.28 -9.03 -0.48
C ALA A 13 -7.29 -9.87 0.32
N SER A 14 -8.57 -9.51 0.31
CA SER A 14 -9.60 -10.29 1.01
C SER A 14 -9.87 -11.66 0.37
N LEU A 15 -9.71 -11.78 -0.94
CA LEU A 15 -9.91 -13.04 -1.67
C LEU A 15 -8.77 -14.05 -1.48
N PHE A 16 -7.53 -13.56 -1.33
CA PHE A 16 -6.33 -14.41 -1.28
C PHE A 16 -5.73 -14.58 0.11
N TYR A 17 -6.23 -13.84 1.11
CA TYR A 17 -5.80 -13.97 2.50
C TYR A 17 -6.09 -15.38 3.04
N VAL A 18 -5.06 -16.06 3.54
CA VAL A 18 -5.21 -17.34 4.23
C VAL A 18 -5.07 -17.11 5.75
N PRO A 19 -6.15 -17.24 6.53
CA PRO A 19 -6.10 -17.05 7.97
C PRO A 19 -5.20 -18.12 8.63
N GLY A 20 -4.37 -17.70 9.59
CA GLY A 20 -3.49 -18.61 10.32
C GLY A 20 -2.35 -19.19 9.47
N PHE A 21 -2.03 -18.60 8.31
CA PHE A 21 -0.94 -19.08 7.46
C PHE A 21 0.40 -19.15 8.20
N LEU A 22 0.73 -18.10 8.97
CA LEU A 22 1.96 -18.04 9.76
C LEU A 22 2.03 -19.10 10.88
N ASP A 23 0.88 -19.59 11.31
CA ASP A 23 0.77 -20.64 12.33
C ASP A 23 0.82 -22.05 11.71
N THR A 24 0.77 -22.15 10.38
CA THR A 24 0.75 -23.43 9.67
C THR A 24 2.18 -23.85 9.31
N PRO A 25 2.65 -25.04 9.72
CA PRO A 25 3.99 -25.50 9.35
C PRO A 25 4.11 -25.72 7.83
N LEU A 26 5.23 -25.30 7.24
CA LEU A 26 5.46 -25.34 5.78
C LEU A 26 5.22 -26.72 5.16
N GLY A 27 5.54 -27.80 5.87
CA GLY A 27 5.33 -29.17 5.40
C GLY A 27 3.87 -29.64 5.33
N MET A 28 2.93 -28.87 5.88
CA MET A 28 1.49 -29.15 5.81
C MET A 28 0.75 -28.22 4.83
N LEU A 29 1.45 -27.31 4.16
CA LEU A 29 0.82 -26.39 3.22
C LEU A 29 0.36 -27.12 1.96
N THR A 30 -0.90 -26.90 1.61
CA THR A 30 -1.43 -27.33 0.31
C THR A 30 -0.93 -26.41 -0.80
N SER A 31 -0.77 -26.93 -2.01
CA SER A 31 -0.36 -26.13 -3.18
C SER A 31 -1.27 -24.93 -3.42
N ARG A 32 -2.56 -25.05 -3.09
CA ARG A 32 -3.54 -23.96 -3.16
C ARG A 32 -3.18 -22.83 -2.19
N GLN A 33 -2.89 -23.14 -0.93
CA GLN A 33 -2.54 -22.13 0.08
C GLN A 33 -1.25 -21.41 -0.28
N LEU A 34 -0.25 -22.13 -0.80
CA LEU A 34 0.99 -21.56 -1.33
C LEU A 34 0.74 -20.55 -2.45
N ILE A 35 -0.12 -20.91 -3.41
CA ILE A 35 -0.46 -20.00 -4.53
C ILE A 35 -1.24 -18.79 -4.01
N SER A 36 -2.21 -18.98 -3.11
CA SER A 36 -3.00 -17.89 -2.53
C SER A 36 -2.10 -16.89 -1.78
N GLU A 37 -1.18 -17.36 -0.94
CA GLU A 37 -0.26 -16.50 -0.20
C GLU A 37 0.78 -15.82 -1.10
N GLY A 38 1.24 -16.51 -2.15
CA GLY A 38 2.08 -15.91 -3.18
C GLY A 38 1.38 -14.74 -3.88
N LEU A 39 0.13 -14.94 -4.31
CA LEU A 39 -0.68 -13.90 -4.92
C LEU A 39 -0.96 -12.75 -3.94
N PHE A 40 -1.35 -13.05 -2.71
CA PHE A 40 -1.56 -12.07 -1.66
C PHE A 40 -0.31 -11.19 -1.46
N SER A 41 0.87 -11.80 -1.36
CA SER A 41 2.15 -11.10 -1.19
C SER A 41 2.47 -10.18 -2.36
N ILE A 42 2.25 -10.63 -3.61
CA ILE A 42 2.46 -9.81 -4.81
C ILE A 42 1.54 -8.59 -4.79
N PHE A 43 0.25 -8.79 -4.52
CA PHE A 43 -0.71 -7.70 -4.44
C PHE A 43 -0.35 -6.71 -3.31
N ALA A 44 0.13 -7.20 -2.17
CA ALA A 44 0.57 -6.36 -1.06
C ALA A 44 1.76 -5.47 -1.46
N LEU A 45 2.73 -6.02 -2.19
CA LEU A 45 3.88 -5.26 -2.69
C LEU A 45 3.46 -4.20 -3.72
N ILE A 46 2.53 -4.53 -4.63
CA ILE A 46 1.99 -3.58 -5.61
C ILE A 46 1.27 -2.43 -4.90
N ALA A 47 0.46 -2.74 -3.89
CA ALA A 47 -0.24 -1.74 -3.09
C ALA A 47 0.74 -0.83 -2.35
N LEU A 48 1.76 -1.40 -1.72
CA LEU A 48 2.79 -0.62 -1.03
C LEU A 48 3.57 0.28 -1.99
N ALA A 49 3.93 -0.22 -3.18
CA ALA A 49 4.57 0.59 -4.22
C ALA A 49 3.66 1.72 -4.73
N SER A 50 2.36 1.45 -4.87
CA SER A 50 1.37 2.47 -5.26
C SER A 50 1.20 3.54 -4.18
N LEU A 51 1.21 3.15 -2.91
CA LEU A 51 1.15 4.05 -1.78
C LEU A 51 2.40 4.93 -1.70
N ALA A 52 3.58 4.33 -1.85
CA ALA A 52 4.85 5.06 -1.88
C ALA A 52 4.85 6.10 -3.01
N ARG A 53 4.41 5.73 -4.22
CA ARG A 53 4.23 6.69 -5.33
C ARG A 53 3.18 7.76 -5.02
N SER A 54 2.10 7.43 -4.32
CA SER A 54 1.11 8.43 -3.89
C SER A 54 1.74 9.46 -2.96
N ILE A 55 2.51 9.00 -1.97
CA ILE A 55 3.22 9.86 -1.03
C ILE A 55 4.26 10.73 -1.77
N GLU A 56 4.99 10.15 -2.72
CA GLU A 56 5.92 10.90 -3.56
C GLU A 56 5.22 11.97 -4.38
N CYS A 57 4.09 11.67 -5.02
CA CYS A 57 3.36 12.62 -5.86
C CYS A 57 2.49 13.61 -5.09
N ASP A 58 2.29 13.42 -3.78
CA ASP A 58 1.41 14.28 -3.00
C ASP A 58 2.02 15.68 -2.79
N PRO A 59 1.34 16.75 -3.25
CA PRO A 59 1.85 18.11 -3.17
C PRO A 59 1.71 18.74 -1.78
N VAL A 60 0.97 18.09 -0.86
CA VAL A 60 0.55 18.64 0.44
C VAL A 60 1.50 18.28 1.59
N TRP A 61 2.56 17.49 1.34
CA TRP A 61 3.41 17.04 2.43
C TRP A 61 4.28 18.15 3.04
N PRO A 62 4.38 18.24 4.38
CA PRO A 62 5.02 19.33 5.10
C PRO A 62 6.53 19.38 4.92
N TRP A 63 7.19 18.36 4.36
CA TRP A 63 8.61 18.41 4.01
C TRP A 63 8.89 18.91 2.59
N ARG A 64 7.87 19.03 1.70
CA ARG A 64 8.08 19.55 0.34
C ARG A 64 8.39 21.05 0.39
N PRO A 65 9.47 21.52 -0.27
CA PRO A 65 9.83 22.95 -0.27
C PRO A 65 8.72 23.85 -0.82
N GLY A 66 8.01 23.41 -1.86
CA GLY A 66 6.90 24.16 -2.47
C GLY A 66 5.73 24.36 -1.52
N PHE A 67 5.32 23.32 -0.79
CA PHE A 67 4.24 23.39 0.19
C PHE A 67 4.65 24.23 1.41
N ARG A 68 5.88 24.07 1.92
CA ARG A 68 6.41 24.93 2.99
C ARG A 68 6.39 26.42 2.60
N ARG A 69 6.82 26.75 1.37
CA ARG A 69 6.77 28.13 0.86
C ARG A 69 5.34 28.66 0.78
N LEU A 70 4.41 27.86 0.26
CA LEU A 70 3.00 28.22 0.17
C LEU A 70 2.38 28.45 1.55
N LEU A 71 2.64 27.56 2.51
CA LEU A 71 2.20 27.69 3.89
C LEU A 71 2.81 28.91 4.58
N ASN A 72 4.11 29.15 4.41
CA ASN A 72 4.78 30.31 4.98
C ASN A 72 4.22 31.61 4.39
N MET A 73 3.94 31.67 3.08
CA MET A 73 3.22 32.78 2.46
C MET A 73 1.82 32.97 3.05
N LEU A 74 1.03 31.89 3.18
CA LEU A 74 -0.32 31.93 3.75
C LEU A 74 -0.32 32.35 5.23
N LEU A 75 0.70 31.95 5.98
CA LEU A 75 0.87 32.29 7.40
C LEU A 75 1.55 33.66 7.61
N GLY A 76 1.87 34.41 6.54
CA GLY A 76 2.54 35.70 6.62
C GLY A 76 3.97 35.63 7.19
N ARG A 77 4.59 34.45 7.15
CA ARG A 77 5.97 34.21 7.56
C ARG A 77 6.88 34.31 6.34
N THR A 78 7.20 35.53 5.91
CA THR A 78 8.26 35.80 4.93
C THR A 78 9.64 35.61 5.53
#